data_AF-A0A930RVS7-F1
#
_entry.id   AF-A0A930RVS7-F1
#
_cell.length_a   1.000
_cell.length_b   1.000
_cell.length_c   1.000
_cell.angle_alpha   90.00
_cell.angle_beta   90.00
_cell.angle_gamma   90.00
#
_symmetry.space_group_name_H-M   'P 1'
#
loop_
_entity.id
_entity.type
_entity.pdbx_description
1 polymer ?
#
loop_
_entity_poly.entity_id
_entity_poly.type
_entity_poly.pdbx_seq_one_letter_code
_entity_poly.pdbx_strand_id
1 'polypeptide(L)' 'IDICIEDNGVGIKENTTSTKELGGVGIKNIQERLALFFGEAFSMEIESEPNAYTKVYLHLPLKEEGHANS' A
#
# COMPACT_ATOMS: atom_id res chain seq x y z
N ILE A 1 -0.75 1.95 12.68
CA ILE A 1 -2.09 1.54 12.21
C ILE A 1 -1.83 0.60 11.05
N ASP A 2 -2.34 -0.63 11.16
CA ASP A 2 -2.22 -1.62 10.09
C ASP A 2 -3.57 -1.73 9.39
N ILE A 3 -3.56 -1.61 8.06
CA ILE A 3 -4.74 -1.74 7.21
C ILE A 3 -4.48 -2.86 6.22
N CYS A 4 -5.42 -3.80 6.11
CA CYS A 4 -5.42 -4.84 5.09
C CYS A 4 -6.66 -4.70 4.22
N ILE A 5 -6.47 -4.73 2.90
CA ILE A 5 -7.54 -4.71 1.90
C ILE A 5 -7.38 -5.97 1.05
N GLU A 6 -8.44 -6.76 0.94
CA GLU A 6 -8.46 -8.00 0.18
C GLU A 6 -9.58 -7.97 -0.87
N ASP A 7 -9.28 -8.47 -2.07
CA ASP A 7 -10.27 -8.82 -3.07
C ASP A 7 -10.18 -10.31 -3.46
N ASN A 8 -11.32 -10.87 -3.86
CA ASN A 8 -11.47 -12.25 -4.31
C ASN A 8 -11.41 -12.37 -5.85
N GLY A 9 -10.70 -11.46 -6.51
CA GLY A 9 -10.52 -11.45 -7.96
C GLY A 9 -9.54 -12.51 -8.44
N VAL A 10 -9.18 -12.45 -9.72
CA VAL A 10 -8.30 -13.45 -10.35
C VAL A 10 -6.81 -13.29 -9.97
N GLY A 11 -6.47 -12.42 -9.04
CA GLY A 11 -5.10 -12.14 -8.66
C GLY A 11 -4.19 -11.66 -9.80
N ILE A 12 -2.89 -11.68 -9.53
CA ILE A 12 -1.84 -11.06 -10.33
C ILE A 12 -0.74 -12.08 -10.56
N LYS A 13 -0.25 -12.19 -11.81
CA LYS A 13 0.79 -13.17 -12.18
C LYS A 13 2.17 -12.73 -11.67
N GLU A 14 2.97 -13.66 -11.15
CA GLU A 14 4.27 -13.40 -10.49
C GLU A 14 5.26 -12.50 -11.25
N ASN A 15 5.19 -12.41 -12.58
CA ASN A 15 6.14 -11.62 -13.37
C ASN A 15 5.93 -10.09 -13.27
N THR A 16 5.08 -9.63 -12.34
CA THR A 16 4.69 -8.24 -12.17
C THR A 16 5.15 -7.67 -10.83
N THR A 17 6.44 -7.76 -10.54
CA THR A 17 7.04 -7.04 -9.39
C THR A 17 7.02 -5.52 -9.59
N SER A 18 6.68 -5.04 -10.79
CA SER A 18 6.51 -3.63 -11.04
C SER A 18 5.07 -3.20 -10.73
N THR A 19 4.93 -2.19 -9.88
CA THR A 19 3.67 -1.47 -9.61
C THR A 19 2.93 -1.02 -10.87
N LYS A 20 3.61 -1.00 -12.04
CA LYS A 20 3.03 -0.65 -13.35
C LYS A 20 1.89 -1.58 -13.79
N GLU A 21 1.98 -2.88 -13.55
CA GLU A 21 0.97 -3.83 -14.05
C GLU A 21 -0.24 -3.98 -13.09
N LEU A 22 -0.14 -3.46 -11.86
CA LEU A 22 -1.23 -3.36 -10.89
C LEU A 22 -2.23 -2.22 -11.17
N GLY A 23 -2.22 -1.62 -12.36
CA GLY A 23 -2.91 -0.37 -12.64
C GLY A 23 -2.03 0.84 -12.28
N GLY A 24 -0.81 0.86 -12.83
CA GLY A 24 0.39 1.63 -12.47
C GLY A 24 0.36 3.12 -12.16
N VAL A 25 -0.80 3.75 -12.23
CA VAL A 25 -0.99 5.13 -11.81
C VAL A 25 -1.59 5.20 -10.40
N GLY A 26 -2.54 4.31 -10.06
CA GLY A 26 -3.26 4.36 -8.78
C GLY A 26 -2.37 4.01 -7.58
N ILE A 27 -1.81 2.80 -7.60
CA ILE A 27 -0.94 2.28 -6.52
C ILE A 27 0.31 3.14 -6.37
N LYS A 28 0.94 3.53 -7.48
CA LYS A 28 2.11 4.41 -7.48
C LYS A 28 1.80 5.75 -6.80
N ASN A 29 0.69 6.39 -7.15
CA ASN A 29 0.31 7.67 -6.55
C ASN A 29 0.01 7.54 -5.04
N ILE A 30 -0.58 6.43 -4.60
CA ILE A 30 -0.78 6.14 -3.17
C ILE A 30 0.58 6.02 -2.46
N GLN A 31 1.47 5.18 -2.99
CA GLN A 31 2.79 4.95 -2.40
C GLN A 31 3.63 6.23 -2.34
N GLU A 32 3.64 7.04 -3.40
CA GLU A 32 4.35 8.32 -3.42
C GLU A 32 3.80 9.31 -2.38
N ARG A 33 2.48 9.46 -2.27
CA ARG A 33 1.86 10.40 -1.31
C ARG A 33 2.04 9.96 0.13
N LEU A 34 1.90 8.67 0.41
CA LEU A 34 2.06 8.13 1.76
C LEU A 34 3.53 8.18 2.19
N ALA A 35 4.47 7.86 1.31
CA ALA A 35 5.89 8.03 1.58
C ALA A 35 6.26 9.51 1.83
N LEU A 36 5.68 10.46 1.09
CA LEU A 36 5.90 11.89 1.36
C LEU A 36 5.37 12.34 2.73
N PHE A 37 4.25 11.77 3.18
CA PHE A 37 3.62 12.20 4.44
C PHE A 37 4.21 11.52 5.67
N PHE A 38 4.57 10.24 5.56
CA PHE A 38 5.00 9.40 6.68
C PHE A 38 6.49 9.01 6.62
N GLY A 39 7.18 9.33 5.53
CA GLY A 39 8.58 8.98 5.33
C GLY A 39 8.80 7.46 5.30
N GLU A 40 9.96 7.04 5.77
CA GLU A 40 10.39 5.63 5.81
C GLU A 40 9.62 4.78 6.84
N ALA A 41 8.85 5.41 7.74
CA ALA A 41 8.03 4.71 8.72
C ALA A 41 6.73 4.15 8.12
N PHE A 42 6.40 4.49 6.88
CA PHE A 42 5.32 3.87 6.11
C PHE A 42 5.83 2.66 5.32
N SER A 43 5.02 1.60 5.26
CA SER A 43 5.25 0.50 4.32
C SER A 43 3.96 0.08 3.60
N MET A 44 4.14 -0.48 2.41
CA MET A 44 3.08 -1.07 1.61
C MET A 44 3.56 -2.38 1.00
N GLU A 45 2.80 -3.44 1.20
CA GLU A 45 3.07 -4.77 0.66
C GLU A 45 1.87 -5.29 -0.09
N ILE A 46 2.13 -6.07 -1.14
CA ILE A 46 1.09 -6.63 -1.99
C ILE A 46 1.36 -8.12 -2.14
N GLU A 47 0.36 -8.91 -1.79
CA GLU A 47 0.35 -10.37 -1.91
C GLU A 47 -0.77 -10.74 -2.88
N SER A 48 -0.49 -11.60 -3.84
CA SER A 48 -1.52 -12.02 -4.80
C SER A 48 -1.27 -13.43 -5.28
N GLU A 49 -2.36 -14.17 -5.46
CA GLU A 49 -2.34 -15.53 -5.97
C GLU A 49 -3.15 -15.60 -7.28
N PRO A 50 -2.53 -16.03 -8.40
CA PRO A 50 -3.23 -16.18 -9.67
C PRO A 50 -4.46 -17.08 -9.57
N ASN A 51 -5.58 -16.56 -10.05
CA ASN A 51 -6.92 -17.13 -10.03
C ASN A 51 -7.55 -17.26 -8.61
N ALA A 52 -7.08 -16.49 -7.63
CA ALA A 52 -7.61 -16.55 -6.27
C ALA A 52 -7.88 -15.19 -5.62
N TYR A 53 -6.85 -14.35 -5.37
CA TYR A 53 -7.02 -13.10 -4.62
C TYR A 53 -5.90 -12.09 -4.85
N THR A 54 -6.14 -10.86 -4.40
CA THR A 54 -5.09 -9.86 -4.12
C THR A 54 -5.31 -9.27 -2.73
N LYS A 55 -4.22 -9.09 -1.98
CA LYS A 55 -4.17 -8.44 -0.68
C LYS A 55 -3.17 -7.30 -0.72
N VAL A 56 -3.55 -6.19 -0.10
CA VAL A 56 -2.72 -5.01 0.09
C VAL A 56 -2.62 -4.71 1.57
N TYR A 57 -1.40 -4.69 2.08
CA TYR A 57 -1.08 -4.36 3.46
C TYR A 57 -0.46 -2.96 3.51
N LEU A 58 -0.95 -2.11 4.41
CA LEU A 58 -0.44 -0.77 4.66
C LEU A 58 -0.08 -0.63 6.13
N HIS A 59 1.16 -0.26 6.42
CA HIS A 59 1.58 0.18 7.75
C HIS A 59 1.68 1.71 7.77
N LEU A 60 0.77 2.35 8.51
CA LEU A 60 0.77 3.80 8.71
C LEU A 60 1.23 4.13 10.13
N PRO A 61 2.32 4.89 10.33
CA PRO A 61 2.73 5.29 11.67
C PRO A 61 1.71 6.26 12.25
N LEU A 62 1.45 6.15 13.55
CA LEU A 62 0.62 7.13 14.25
C LEU A 62 1.38 8.45 14.28
N LYS A 63 0.80 9.50 13.71
CA LYS A 63 1.34 10.84 13.87
C LYS A 63 1.05 11.24 15.31
N GLU A 64 2.07 11.51 16.11
CA GLU A 64 1.86 12.26 17.34
C GLU A 64 1.27 13.60 16.92
N GLU A 65 0.04 13.89 17.32
CA GLU A 65 -0.48 15.24 17.24
C GLU A 65 0.41 16.09 18.15
N GLY A 66 1.39 16.77 17.54
CA GLY A 66 2.08 17.86 18.19
C GLY A 66 1.02 18.91 18.53
N HIS A 67 0.43 18.80 19.72
CA HIS A 67 -0.16 19.93 20.41
C HIS A 67 1.01 20.91 20.64
N ALA A 68 1.28 21.72 19.62
CA ALA A 68 1.98 22.98 19.79
C ALA A 68 1.04 23.84 20.65
N ASN A 69 1.10 23.64 21.96
CA ASN A 69 0.57 24.60 22.90
C ASN A 69 1.36 25.89 22.70
N SER A 70 0.59 26.90 22.27
CA SER A 70 0.73 28.36 22.42
C SER A 70 2.08 28.93 22.85
#